data_AF-A0AAD9QQQ8-F1
#
_entry.id   AF-A0AAD9QQQ8-F1
#
_cell.length_a   1.000
_cell.length_b   1.000
_cell.length_c   1.000
_cell.angle_alpha   90.00
_cell.angle_beta   90.00
_cell.angle_gamma   90.00
#
_symmetry.space_group_name_H-M   'P 1'
#
loop_
_entity.id
_entity.type
_entity.pdbx_description
1 polymer ?
#
loop_
_entity_poly.entity_id
_entity_poly.type
_entity_poly.pdbx_seq_one_letter_code
_entity_poly.pdbx_strand_id
1 'polypeptide(L)'
;MADDAELSKLPLEDRLVHKVWKARLSAYEELVKLYKKIDDENSNEFNKYLGMLKKFVVDSNAVAQDKGLEAVLAFLEAASPSISGRVAGDVVAGVIIKCLNARPKTKEKGINIILMYIEVEKQDIVQEEVLKGLENKQPKIVAACTSVLRQAIR
;
A
#
# COMPACT_ATOMS: atom_id res chain seq x y z
N MET A 1 -3.43 -29.04 4.91
CA MET A 1 -3.63 -27.70 4.32
C MET A 1 -4.88 -27.15 4.98
N ALA A 2 -4.86 -25.96 5.55
CA ALA A 2 -6.11 -25.37 6.05
C ALA A 2 -7.00 -25.11 4.83
N ASP A 3 -8.22 -25.64 4.83
CA ASP A 3 -9.15 -25.48 3.73
C ASP A 3 -9.45 -23.98 3.53
N ASP A 4 -9.43 -23.51 2.28
CA ASP A 4 -9.66 -22.10 1.94
C ASP A 4 -11.02 -21.59 2.50
N ALA A 5 -11.98 -22.50 2.71
CA ALA A 5 -13.27 -22.23 3.35
C ALA A 5 -13.17 -21.96 4.87
N GLU A 6 -12.25 -22.60 5.57
CA GLU A 6 -12.02 -22.38 7.01
C GLU A 6 -11.27 -21.06 7.27
N LEU A 7 -10.32 -20.73 6.39
CA LEU A 7 -9.59 -19.46 6.47
C LEU A 7 -10.52 -18.26 6.31
N SER A 8 -11.56 -18.40 5.47
CA SER A 8 -12.52 -17.34 5.19
C SER A 8 -13.49 -17.06 6.34
N LYS A 9 -13.59 -17.96 7.34
CA LYS A 9 -14.42 -17.77 8.55
C LYS A 9 -13.74 -16.90 9.62
N LEU A 10 -12.42 -16.71 9.51
CA LEU A 10 -11.67 -15.91 10.47
C LEU A 10 -12.04 -14.42 10.32
N PRO A 11 -12.06 -13.66 11.44
CA PRO A 11 -12.18 -12.21 11.41
C PRO A 11 -11.15 -11.57 10.46
N LEU A 12 -11.50 -10.41 9.90
CA LEU A 12 -10.65 -9.74 8.92
C LEU A 12 -9.26 -9.41 9.48
N GLU A 13 -9.21 -8.92 10.72
CA GLU A 13 -7.97 -8.57 11.44
C GLU A 13 -7.03 -9.77 11.59
N ASP A 14 -7.57 -10.94 11.93
CA ASP A 14 -6.81 -12.18 12.05
C ASP A 14 -6.27 -12.64 10.70
N ARG A 15 -7.10 -12.54 9.65
CA ARG A 15 -6.69 -12.90 8.29
C ARG A 15 -5.57 -12.01 7.78
N LEU A 16 -5.56 -10.71 8.08
CA LEU A 16 -4.55 -9.75 7.64
C LEU A 16 -3.14 -10.08 8.16
N VAL A 17 -3.03 -10.70 9.34
CA VAL A 17 -1.74 -11.08 9.95
C VAL A 17 -1.47 -12.57 9.91
N HIS A 18 -2.34 -13.35 9.27
CA HIS A 18 -2.24 -14.80 9.26
C HIS A 18 -0.99 -15.29 8.51
N LYS A 19 -0.39 -16.38 9.00
CA LYS A 19 0.82 -16.98 8.40
C LYS A 19 0.60 -17.46 6.96
N VAL A 20 -0.60 -17.91 6.63
CA VAL A 20 -0.98 -18.38 5.29
C VAL A 20 -1.30 -17.19 4.39
N TRP A 21 -0.55 -17.01 3.31
CA TRP A 21 -0.70 -15.87 2.40
C TRP A 21 -2.09 -15.80 1.73
N LYS A 22 -2.76 -16.94 1.50
CA LYS A 22 -4.13 -16.97 0.98
C LYS A 22 -5.15 -16.29 1.90
N ALA A 23 -4.97 -16.42 3.22
CA ALA A 23 -5.83 -15.72 4.18
C ALA A 23 -5.62 -14.21 4.06
N ARG A 24 -4.36 -13.74 4.00
CA ARG A 24 -4.02 -12.33 3.78
C ARG A 24 -4.55 -11.81 2.44
N LEU A 25 -4.41 -12.58 1.37
CA LEU A 25 -4.98 -12.26 0.06
C LEU A 25 -6.49 -12.03 0.16
N SER A 26 -7.23 -12.97 0.75
CA SER A 26 -8.68 -12.83 0.91
C SER A 26 -9.07 -11.59 1.72
N ALA A 27 -8.27 -11.25 2.74
CA ALA A 27 -8.49 -10.05 3.54
C ALA A 27 -8.25 -8.76 2.74
N TYR A 28 -7.20 -8.72 1.92
CA TYR A 28 -6.96 -7.58 1.03
C TYR A 28 -8.08 -7.41 -0.01
N GLU A 29 -8.59 -8.51 -0.57
CA GLU A 29 -9.74 -8.46 -1.50
C GLU A 29 -11.01 -7.92 -0.83
N GLU A 30 -11.24 -8.29 0.42
CA GLU A 30 -12.34 -7.78 1.21
C GLU A 30 -12.17 -6.30 1.54
N LEU A 31 -10.96 -5.86 1.93
CA LEU A 31 -10.65 -4.45 2.18
C LEU A 31 -10.82 -3.58 0.93
N VAL A 32 -10.42 -4.06 -0.26
CA VAL A 32 -10.67 -3.34 -1.51
C VAL A 32 -12.16 -3.08 -1.70
N LYS A 33 -13.01 -4.08 -1.46
CA LYS A 33 -14.47 -3.93 -1.57
C LYS A 33 -15.04 -3.04 -0.47
N LEU A 34 -14.49 -3.12 0.73
CA LEU A 34 -14.91 -2.32 1.88
C LEU A 34 -14.62 -0.84 1.64
N TYR A 35 -13.39 -0.47 1.31
CA TYR A 35 -13.01 0.93 1.08
C TYR A 35 -13.78 1.57 -0.07
N LYS A 36 -14.03 0.84 -1.16
CA LYS A 36 -14.84 1.34 -2.29
C LYS A 36 -16.33 1.55 -2.00
N LYS A 37 -16.83 1.03 -0.87
CA LYS A 37 -18.22 1.17 -0.44
C LYS A 37 -18.41 2.25 0.64
N ILE A 38 -17.32 2.80 1.16
CA ILE A 38 -17.40 3.86 2.16
C ILE A 38 -17.64 5.17 1.42
N ASP A 39 -18.81 5.77 1.64
CA ASP A 39 -19.15 7.07 1.04
C ASP A 39 -18.63 8.26 1.88
N ASP A 40 -18.40 8.06 3.18
CA ASP A 40 -17.86 9.08 4.09
C ASP A 40 -16.34 8.96 4.21
N GLU A 41 -15.62 9.92 3.63
CA GLU A 41 -14.15 10.00 3.65
C GLU A 41 -13.55 10.10 5.07
N ASN A 42 -14.34 10.49 6.08
CA ASN A 42 -13.92 10.59 7.48
C ASN A 42 -14.38 9.39 8.33
N SER A 43 -14.87 8.34 7.69
CA SER A 43 -15.35 7.14 8.37
C SER A 43 -14.32 6.52 9.31
N ASN A 44 -14.78 6.11 10.49
CA ASN A 44 -13.96 5.42 11.48
C ASN A 44 -13.45 4.04 11.00
N GLU A 45 -14.07 3.45 9.97
CA GLU A 45 -13.62 2.18 9.38
C GLU A 45 -12.18 2.26 8.85
N PHE A 46 -11.78 3.41 8.32
CA PHE A 46 -10.40 3.63 7.85
C PHE A 46 -9.38 3.53 8.98
N ASN A 47 -9.75 3.97 10.18
CA ASN A 47 -8.85 3.96 11.34
C ASN A 47 -8.54 2.54 11.83
N LYS A 48 -9.45 1.59 11.64
CA LYS A 48 -9.30 0.20 12.15
C LYS A 48 -8.08 -0.50 11.57
N TYR A 49 -7.82 -0.31 10.27
CA TYR A 49 -6.76 -1.02 9.54
C TYR A 49 -5.56 -0.14 9.20
N LEU A 50 -5.59 1.13 9.58
CA LEU A 50 -4.60 2.13 9.23
C LEU A 50 -3.16 1.68 9.53
N GLY A 51 -2.91 1.21 10.76
CA GLY A 51 -1.58 0.74 11.18
C GLY A 51 -1.10 -0.52 10.48
N MET A 52 -1.98 -1.23 9.76
CA MET A 52 -1.64 -2.44 9.02
C MET A 52 -1.21 -2.16 7.58
N LEU A 53 -1.55 -1.00 6.98
CA LEU A 53 -1.30 -0.69 5.57
C LEU A 53 0.17 -0.82 5.18
N LYS A 54 1.10 -0.47 6.08
CA LYS A 54 2.54 -0.65 5.85
C LYS A 54 2.95 -2.11 5.64
N LYS A 55 2.23 -3.06 6.25
CA LYS A 55 2.49 -4.49 6.08
C LYS A 55 2.02 -4.99 4.72
N PHE A 56 1.03 -4.32 4.11
CA PHE A 56 0.44 -4.76 2.85
C PHE A 56 1.44 -4.54 1.71
N VAL A 57 2.09 -3.37 1.69
CA VAL A 57 3.06 -3.02 0.65
C VAL A 57 4.37 -3.81 0.75
N VAL A 58 4.64 -4.42 1.91
CA VAL A 58 5.85 -5.24 2.14
C VAL A 58 5.55 -6.74 2.29
N ASP A 59 4.35 -7.19 1.91
CA ASP A 59 3.97 -8.61 2.02
C ASP A 59 5.02 -9.51 1.33
N SER A 60 5.36 -10.62 1.99
CA SER A 60 6.39 -11.54 1.52
C SER A 60 5.97 -12.35 0.31
N ASN A 61 4.65 -12.53 0.10
CA ASN A 61 4.11 -13.23 -1.05
C ASN A 61 3.69 -12.22 -2.14
N ALA A 62 4.23 -12.37 -3.36
CA ALA A 62 4.00 -11.43 -4.45
C ALA A 62 2.52 -11.29 -4.87
N VAL A 63 1.72 -12.36 -4.78
CA VAL A 63 0.29 -12.33 -5.15
C VAL A 63 -0.51 -11.58 -4.08
N ALA A 64 -0.26 -11.89 -2.81
CA ALA A 64 -0.86 -11.17 -1.70
C ALA A 64 -0.44 -9.69 -1.72
N GLN A 65 0.84 -9.40 -1.96
CA GLN A 65 1.36 -8.04 -2.10
C GLN A 65 0.66 -7.26 -3.22
N ASP A 66 0.51 -7.83 -4.42
CA ASP A 66 -0.14 -7.16 -5.56
C ASP A 66 -1.58 -6.74 -5.23
N LYS A 67 -2.29 -7.55 -4.43
CA LYS A 67 -3.62 -7.24 -3.92
C LYS A 67 -3.59 -6.25 -2.74
N GLY A 68 -2.61 -6.36 -1.87
CA GLY A 68 -2.36 -5.39 -0.79
C GLY A 68 -2.15 -3.98 -1.32
N LEU A 69 -1.42 -3.83 -2.44
CA LEU A 69 -1.28 -2.55 -3.13
C LEU A 69 -2.62 -2.02 -3.68
N GLU A 70 -3.49 -2.89 -4.20
CA GLU A 70 -4.85 -2.48 -4.60
C GLU A 70 -5.69 -2.01 -3.41
N ALA A 71 -5.55 -2.65 -2.24
CA ALA A 71 -6.22 -2.22 -1.02
C ALA A 71 -5.73 -0.86 -0.53
N VAL A 72 -4.42 -0.59 -0.63
CA VAL A 72 -3.84 0.73 -0.32
C VAL A 72 -4.35 1.80 -1.28
N LEU A 73 -4.39 1.52 -2.60
CA LEU A 73 -4.94 2.48 -3.58
C LEU A 73 -6.41 2.79 -3.30
N ALA A 74 -7.24 1.77 -3.08
CA ALA A 74 -8.66 1.97 -2.74
C ALA A 74 -8.84 2.76 -1.42
N PHE A 75 -7.94 2.59 -0.45
CA PHE A 75 -7.91 3.39 0.77
C PHE A 75 -7.57 4.86 0.48
N LEU A 76 -6.55 5.12 -0.35
CA LEU A 76 -6.14 6.49 -0.70
C LEU A 76 -7.20 7.23 -1.54
N GLU A 77 -7.95 6.52 -2.36
CA GLU A 77 -9.07 7.06 -3.15
C GLU A 77 -10.28 7.44 -2.26
N ALA A 78 -10.48 6.74 -1.14
CA ALA A 78 -11.70 6.86 -0.34
C ALA A 78 -11.52 7.65 0.96
N ALA A 79 -10.34 7.60 1.59
CA ALA A 79 -10.11 8.22 2.90
C ALA A 79 -9.63 9.67 2.77
N SER A 80 -10.09 10.54 3.68
CA SER A 80 -9.71 11.95 3.66
C SER A 80 -8.18 12.13 3.82
N PRO A 81 -7.59 13.21 3.28
CA PRO A 81 -6.14 13.50 3.41
C PRO A 81 -5.63 13.50 4.86
N SER A 82 -6.49 13.86 5.81
CA SER A 82 -6.18 13.85 7.25
C SER A 82 -5.98 12.43 7.79
N ILE A 83 -6.75 11.46 7.26
CA ILE A 83 -6.69 10.06 7.65
C ILE A 83 -5.55 9.35 6.94
N SER A 84 -5.51 9.44 5.62
CA SER A 84 -4.55 8.74 4.77
C SER A 84 -3.12 9.21 5.00
N GLY A 85 -2.92 10.52 5.22
CA GLY A 85 -1.61 11.10 5.45
C GLY A 85 -0.86 10.58 6.68
N ARG A 86 -1.57 10.05 7.69
CA ARG A 86 -0.95 9.54 8.93
C ARG A 86 -0.01 8.36 8.73
N VAL A 87 -0.13 7.66 7.61
CA VAL A 87 0.72 6.49 7.28
C VAL A 87 1.60 6.70 6.05
N ALA A 88 1.61 7.91 5.49
CA ALA A 88 2.32 8.22 4.24
C ALA A 88 3.78 7.80 4.28
N GLY A 89 4.52 8.18 5.33
CA GLY A 89 5.95 7.85 5.45
C GLY A 89 6.20 6.34 5.49
N ASP A 90 5.50 5.62 6.37
CA ASP A 90 5.62 4.17 6.53
C ASP A 90 5.27 3.41 5.23
N VAL A 91 4.23 3.85 4.51
CA VAL A 91 3.79 3.21 3.26
C VAL A 91 4.74 3.53 2.11
N VAL A 92 5.14 4.79 1.94
CA VAL A 92 6.07 5.21 0.87
C VAL A 92 7.42 4.53 1.05
N ALA A 93 7.98 4.50 2.27
CA ALA A 93 9.22 3.79 2.57
C ALA A 93 9.11 2.30 2.22
N GLY A 94 8.00 1.65 2.59
CA GLY A 94 7.74 0.24 2.27
C GLY A 94 7.67 -0.03 0.76
N VAL A 95 7.01 0.85 0.00
CA VAL A 95 6.93 0.79 -1.45
C VAL A 95 8.31 0.94 -2.09
N ILE A 96 9.13 1.89 -1.65
CA ILE A 96 10.48 2.10 -2.15
C ILE A 96 11.33 0.85 -1.96
N ILE A 97 11.28 0.26 -0.77
CA ILE A 97 12.09 -0.92 -0.41
C ILE A 97 11.64 -2.18 -1.16
N LYS A 98 10.32 -2.40 -1.29
CA LYS A 98 9.79 -3.69 -1.74
C LYS A 98 9.20 -3.68 -3.15
N CYS A 99 8.53 -2.61 -3.56
CA CYS A 99 7.76 -2.58 -4.80
C CYS A 99 8.57 -2.03 -5.99
N LEU A 100 9.47 -1.06 -5.76
CA LEU A 100 10.20 -0.43 -6.86
C LEU A 100 11.22 -1.34 -7.55
N ASN A 101 11.63 -2.43 -6.90
CA ASN A 101 12.45 -3.49 -7.49
C ASN A 101 11.64 -4.75 -7.88
N ALA A 102 10.31 -4.72 -7.75
CA ALA A 102 9.44 -5.84 -8.10
C ALA A 102 9.17 -5.92 -9.61
N ARG A 103 8.28 -6.84 -10.01
CA ARG A 103 7.85 -7.01 -11.40
C ARG A 103 7.14 -5.74 -11.90
N PRO A 104 7.13 -5.46 -13.22
CA PRO A 104 6.61 -4.20 -13.78
C PRO A 104 5.25 -3.77 -13.24
N LYS A 105 4.26 -4.67 -13.21
CA LYS A 105 2.90 -4.39 -12.70
C LYS A 105 2.89 -3.94 -11.23
N THR A 106 3.67 -4.60 -10.37
CA THR A 106 3.77 -4.26 -8.94
C THR A 106 4.53 -2.96 -8.74
N LYS A 107 5.57 -2.73 -9.54
CA LYS A 107 6.31 -1.47 -9.55
C LYS A 107 5.42 -0.29 -9.94
N GLU A 108 4.61 -0.45 -10.98
CA GLU A 108 3.67 0.57 -11.47
C GLU A 108 2.65 0.95 -10.39
N LYS A 109 2.00 -0.04 -9.75
CA LYS A 109 1.12 0.21 -8.60
C LYS A 109 1.84 0.92 -7.45
N GLY A 110 3.08 0.52 -7.17
CA GLY A 110 3.91 1.19 -6.17
C GLY A 110 4.15 2.66 -6.49
N ILE A 111 4.50 2.98 -7.74
CA ILE A 111 4.65 4.35 -8.22
C ILE A 111 3.34 5.12 -8.07
N ASN A 112 2.21 4.52 -8.49
CA ASN A 112 0.89 5.14 -8.35
C ASN A 112 0.56 5.46 -6.89
N ILE A 113 0.86 4.57 -5.94
CA ILE A 113 0.68 4.84 -4.51
C ILE A 113 1.50 6.07 -4.07
N ILE A 114 2.75 6.19 -4.52
CA ILE A 114 3.59 7.34 -4.18
C ILE A 114 2.99 8.63 -4.76
N LEU A 115 2.51 8.60 -6.01
CA LEU A 115 1.88 9.76 -6.65
C LEU A 115 0.54 10.12 -6.00
N MET A 116 -0.29 9.15 -5.62
CA MET A 116 -1.53 9.39 -4.86
C MET A 116 -1.25 10.12 -3.53
N TYR A 117 -0.14 9.81 -2.84
CA TYR A 117 0.23 10.56 -1.64
C TYR A 117 0.59 12.03 -1.92
N ILE A 118 1.08 12.36 -3.11
CA ILE A 118 1.25 13.76 -3.54
C ILE A 118 -0.13 14.40 -3.74
N GLU A 119 -1.07 13.70 -4.37
CA GLU A 119 -2.44 14.19 -4.60
C GLU A 119 -3.20 14.47 -3.29
N VAL A 120 -3.01 13.66 -2.25
CA VAL A 120 -3.58 13.90 -0.91
C VAL A 120 -2.74 14.85 -0.03
N GLU A 121 -1.97 15.73 -0.66
CA GLU A 121 -1.19 16.80 -0.03
C GLU A 121 -0.17 16.28 0.99
N LYS A 122 0.56 15.21 0.66
CA LYS A 122 1.67 14.67 1.47
C LYS A 122 2.99 14.71 0.71
N GLN A 123 3.14 15.67 -0.22
CA GLN A 123 4.34 15.85 -1.03
C GLN A 123 5.63 15.99 -0.21
N ASP A 124 5.60 16.64 0.96
CA ASP A 124 6.80 16.83 1.79
C ASP A 124 7.33 15.48 2.31
N ILE A 125 6.42 14.61 2.79
CA ILE A 125 6.74 13.27 3.26
C ILE A 125 7.22 12.40 2.09
N VAL A 126 6.54 12.48 0.95
CA VAL A 126 6.93 11.76 -0.27
C VAL A 126 8.33 12.18 -0.70
N GLN A 127 8.62 13.49 -0.74
CA GLN A 127 9.92 14.02 -1.10
C GLN A 127 11.01 13.49 -0.17
N GLU A 128 10.80 13.56 1.16
CA GLU A 128 11.77 13.07 2.14
C GLU A 128 12.11 11.58 1.91
N GLU A 129 11.09 10.73 1.76
CA GLU A 129 11.30 9.29 1.56
C GLU A 129 11.90 8.95 0.20
N VAL A 130 11.47 9.63 -0.88
CA VAL A 130 12.01 9.41 -2.23
C VAL A 130 13.48 9.84 -2.31
N LEU A 131 13.87 10.91 -1.61
CA LEU A 131 15.29 11.32 -1.51
C LEU A 131 16.14 10.24 -0.83
N LYS A 132 15.66 9.63 0.28
CA LYS A 132 16.32 8.47 0.90
C LYS A 132 16.47 7.31 -0.09
N GLY A 133 15.47 7.11 -0.96
CA GLY A 133 15.48 6.11 -2.02
C GLY A 133 16.58 6.32 -3.09
N LEU A 134 17.04 7.56 -3.31
CA LEU A 134 18.13 7.86 -4.24
C LEU A 134 19.50 7.39 -3.74
N GLU A 135 19.67 7.20 -2.44
CA GLU A 135 20.89 6.69 -1.82
C GLU A 135 20.95 5.15 -1.80
N ASN A 136 19.94 4.47 -2.37
CA ASN A 136 19.85 3.02 -2.34
C ASN A 136 20.95 2.35 -3.18
N LYS A 137 21.54 1.27 -2.66
CA LYS A 137 22.56 0.47 -3.36
C LYS A 137 22.05 -0.25 -4.61
N GLN A 138 20.73 -0.39 -4.78
CA GLN A 138 20.13 -1.05 -5.94
C GLN A 138 19.78 -0.01 -7.02
N PRO A 139 20.45 -0.04 -8.20
CA PRO A 139 20.23 0.96 -9.26
C PRO A 139 18.78 1.05 -9.76
N LYS A 140 18.04 -0.07 -9.71
CA LYS A 140 16.63 -0.12 -10.09
C LYS A 140 15.73 0.72 -9.20
N ILE A 141 16.05 0.80 -7.90
CA ILE A 141 15.32 1.62 -6.93
C ILE A 141 15.65 3.10 -7.18
N VAL A 142 16.94 3.43 -7.35
CA VAL A 142 17.38 4.81 -7.67
C VAL A 142 16.69 5.31 -8.94
N ALA A 143 16.73 4.55 -10.03
CA ALA A 143 16.07 4.91 -11.29
C ALA A 143 14.54 5.05 -11.15
N ALA A 144 13.90 4.23 -10.32
CA ALA A 144 12.48 4.36 -10.04
C ALA A 144 12.16 5.64 -9.26
N CYS A 145 12.96 5.97 -8.24
CA CYS A 145 12.82 7.21 -7.47
C CYS A 145 13.02 8.45 -8.35
N THR A 146 14.02 8.46 -9.25
CA THR A 146 14.20 9.52 -10.25
C THR A 146 12.98 9.64 -11.17
N SER A 147 12.38 8.51 -11.59
CA SER A 147 11.16 8.51 -12.39
C SER A 147 9.95 9.07 -11.63
N VAL A 148 9.84 8.80 -10.33
CA VAL A 148 8.80 9.37 -9.46
C VAL A 148 8.95 10.89 -9.40
N LEU A 149 10.16 11.40 -9.10
CA LEU A 149 10.42 12.84 -9.04
C LEU A 149 10.09 13.54 -10.36
N ARG A 150 10.45 12.93 -11.49
CA ARG A 150 10.09 13.46 -12.82
C ARG A 150 8.59 13.52 -13.04
N GLN A 151 7.84 12.52 -12.60
CA GLN A 151 6.38 12.47 -12.76
C GLN A 151 5.68 13.47 -11.83
N ALA A 152 6.23 13.70 -10.62
CA ALA A 152 5.66 14.62 -9.64
C ALA A 152 5.70 16.11 -10.08
N ILE A 153 6.57 16.47 -11.02
CA ILE A 153 6.75 17.85 -11.49
C ILE A 153 6.20 18.10 -12.90
N ARG A 154 5.54 17.11 -13.50
CA ARG A 154 4.88 17.23 -14.80
C ARG A 154 3.48 17.77 -14.65
#